data_AF-A0A3D5UU59-F1
#
_entry.id   AF-A0A3D5UU59-F1
#
_cell.length_a   1.000
_cell.length_b   1.000
_cell.length_c   1.000
_cell.angle_alpha   90.00
_cell.angle_beta   90.00
_cell.angle_gamma   90.00
#
_symmetry.space_group_name_H-M   'P 1'
#
loop_
_entity.id
_entity.type
_entity.pdbx_description
1 polymer ?
#
loop_
_entity_poly.entity_id
_entity_poly.type
_entity_poly.pdbx_seq_one_letter_code
_entity_poly.pdbx_strand_id
1 'polypeptide(L)'
;MSQMLDFDDNAARAMEAMYLTPDVVGQRAKVIEMLAPAPGEHVLDIGVGPGLLAYDMARMVGEGGRLAGLDASAAMLKVARTRLAALPQAECIQGDATELRFPDESFDIAVSTQVHEYVADMGKALKELHRVVKPGGRALILDTDWRSVVWHSSDQARMDRVLLCWDDHLADPHLPATLGAGMRKAGFGMLRVEIVPMLSPQWQPVSYAAGIMKSIRGYAMANGERHGLSGEEVQAWYDDQLRLAERG
;
A
#
# COMPACT_ATOMS: atom_id res chain seq x y z
N MET A 1 -18.23 0.36 -9.93
CA MET A 1 -17.35 -0.81 -10.05
C MET A 1 -15.94 -0.27 -10.11
N SER A 2 -15.14 -0.45 -9.06
CA SER A 2 -13.73 -0.05 -9.04
C SER A 2 -13.00 -0.73 -10.21
N GLN A 3 -12.23 0.04 -10.98
CA GLN A 3 -11.27 -0.52 -11.93
C GLN A 3 -9.92 -0.55 -11.22
N MET A 4 -9.60 -1.71 -10.65
CA MET A 4 -8.33 -1.99 -10.01
C MET A 4 -7.18 -1.77 -11.00
N LEU A 5 -6.07 -1.20 -10.54
CA LEU A 5 -4.87 -1.00 -11.35
C LEU A 5 -4.39 -2.35 -11.92
N ASP A 6 -4.11 -2.38 -13.23
CA ASP A 6 -3.53 -3.56 -13.88
C ASP A 6 -2.02 -3.60 -13.57
N PHE A 7 -1.56 -4.71 -13.01
CA PHE A 7 -0.18 -4.91 -12.57
C PHE A 7 0.56 -5.82 -13.54
N ASP A 8 0.82 -5.33 -14.74
CA ASP A 8 1.70 -6.00 -15.70
C ASP A 8 3.19 -5.90 -15.28
N ASP A 9 4.09 -6.55 -16.03
CA ASP A 9 5.54 -6.54 -15.73
C ASP A 9 6.16 -5.11 -15.76
N ASN A 10 5.58 -4.15 -16.51
CA ASN A 10 6.05 -2.76 -16.54
C ASN A 10 5.55 -1.98 -15.32
N ALA A 11 4.27 -2.13 -14.97
CA ALA A 11 3.66 -1.56 -13.78
C ALA A 11 4.36 -2.08 -12.52
N ALA A 12 4.73 -3.37 -12.48
CA ALA A 12 5.51 -3.96 -11.39
C ALA A 12 6.87 -3.28 -11.20
N ARG A 13 7.60 -3.03 -12.29
CA ARG A 13 8.89 -2.29 -12.24
C ARG A 13 8.71 -0.84 -11.80
N ALA A 14 7.69 -0.15 -12.31
CA ALA A 14 7.42 1.23 -11.93
C ALA A 14 7.05 1.35 -10.45
N MET A 15 6.23 0.42 -9.96
CA MET A 15 5.84 0.33 -8.55
C MET A 15 7.05 0.04 -7.65
N GLU A 16 7.88 -0.94 -8.03
CA GLU A 16 9.11 -1.25 -7.31
C GLU A 16 10.05 -0.04 -7.21
N ALA A 17 10.24 0.71 -8.31
CA ALA A 17 11.03 1.92 -8.30
C ALA A 17 10.47 2.99 -7.36
N MET A 18 9.14 3.15 -7.32
CA MET A 18 8.48 4.06 -6.39
C MET A 18 8.68 3.63 -4.93
N TYR A 19 8.68 2.32 -4.64
CA TYR A 19 8.82 1.78 -3.27
C TYR A 19 10.27 1.81 -2.74
N LEU A 20 11.22 2.16 -3.61
CA LEU A 20 12.62 2.41 -3.28
C LEU A 20 12.91 3.89 -2.99
N THR A 21 11.93 4.79 -3.17
CA THR A 21 12.10 6.22 -2.88
C THR A 21 12.29 6.47 -1.38
N PRO A 22 13.01 7.55 -0.98
CA PRO A 22 13.29 7.83 0.43
C PRO A 22 12.05 7.89 1.31
N ASP A 23 10.94 8.44 0.79
CA ASP A 23 9.68 8.54 1.52
C ASP A 23 9.12 7.16 1.89
N VAL A 24 9.09 6.22 0.93
CA VAL A 24 8.57 4.87 1.14
C VAL A 24 9.56 4.02 1.96
N VAL A 25 10.87 4.25 1.83
CA VAL A 25 11.87 3.64 2.72
C VAL A 25 11.64 4.07 4.18
N GLY A 26 11.37 5.36 4.41
CA GLY A 26 11.02 5.88 5.74
C GLY A 26 9.73 5.26 6.27
N GLN A 27 8.69 5.15 5.44
CA GLN A 27 7.45 4.46 5.78
C GLN A 27 7.68 3.01 6.18
N ARG A 28 8.46 2.26 5.39
CA ARG A 28 8.80 0.86 5.67
C ARG A 28 9.55 0.71 6.99
N ALA A 29 10.54 1.58 7.25
CA ALA A 29 11.25 1.61 8.52
C ALA A 29 10.30 1.86 9.70
N LYS A 30 9.31 2.74 9.54
CA LYS A 30 8.32 3.01 10.59
C LYS A 30 7.39 1.82 10.86
N VAL A 31 6.94 1.14 9.81
CA VAL A 31 6.17 -0.11 9.92
C VAL A 31 6.95 -1.17 10.72
N ILE A 32 8.22 -1.36 10.38
CA ILE A 32 9.11 -2.29 11.08
C ILE A 32 9.30 -1.88 12.54
N GLU A 33 9.52 -0.60 12.84
CA GLU A 33 9.66 -0.09 14.20
C GLU A 33 8.41 -0.38 15.05
N MET A 34 7.22 -0.12 14.50
CA MET A 34 5.95 -0.33 15.20
C MET A 34 5.67 -1.82 15.44
N LEU A 35 6.05 -2.66 14.50
CA LEU A 35 5.92 -4.12 14.63
C LEU A 35 7.04 -4.73 15.46
N ALA A 36 8.24 -4.15 15.53
CA ALA A 36 9.39 -4.73 16.24
C ALA A 36 9.54 -6.27 16.08
N PRO A 37 9.73 -6.81 14.85
CA PRO A 37 9.87 -8.24 14.64
C PRO A 37 11.03 -8.84 15.42
N ALA A 38 10.83 -10.00 16.03
CA ALA A 38 11.81 -10.71 16.85
C ALA A 38 12.23 -12.04 16.22
N PRO A 39 13.46 -12.52 16.50
CA PRO A 39 13.91 -13.83 16.03
C PRO A 39 12.94 -14.96 16.42
N GLY A 40 12.62 -15.84 15.48
CA GLY A 40 11.71 -16.96 15.69
C GLY A 40 10.23 -16.67 15.45
N GLU A 41 9.83 -15.41 15.24
CA GLU A 41 8.43 -15.07 14.99
C GLU A 41 7.97 -15.49 13.58
N HIS A 42 6.67 -15.76 13.47
CA HIS A 42 5.99 -16.04 12.20
C HIS A 42 5.26 -14.79 11.72
N VAL A 43 5.51 -14.40 10.48
CA VAL A 43 5.01 -13.16 9.88
C VAL A 43 4.17 -13.45 8.64
N LEU A 44 3.03 -12.78 8.53
CA LEU A 44 2.22 -12.70 7.32
C LEU A 44 2.28 -11.28 6.75
N ASP A 45 2.71 -11.13 5.50
CA ASP A 45 2.69 -9.88 4.74
C ASP A 45 1.56 -9.95 3.68
N ILE A 46 0.44 -9.26 3.92
CA ILE A 46 -0.75 -9.26 3.08
C ILE A 46 -0.64 -8.13 2.04
N GLY A 47 -0.50 -8.53 0.78
CA GLY A 47 -0.12 -7.67 -0.35
C GLY A 47 1.39 -7.41 -0.35
N VAL A 48 2.17 -8.49 -0.39
CA VAL A 48 3.63 -8.47 -0.30
C VAL A 48 4.29 -7.61 -1.40
N GLY A 49 3.60 -7.37 -2.51
CA GLY A 49 4.05 -6.51 -3.58
C GLY A 49 5.40 -6.96 -4.14
N PRO A 50 6.39 -6.06 -4.31
CA PRO A 50 7.73 -6.47 -4.73
C PRO A 50 8.52 -7.21 -3.62
N GLY A 51 8.00 -7.31 -2.39
CA GLY A 51 8.63 -8.07 -1.30
C GLY A 51 9.73 -7.32 -0.55
N LEU A 52 9.74 -5.98 -0.57
CA LEU A 52 10.73 -5.17 0.15
C LEU A 52 10.56 -5.27 1.67
N LEU A 53 9.33 -5.10 2.18
CA LEU A 53 9.02 -5.26 3.61
C LEU A 53 9.21 -6.70 4.06
N ALA A 54 8.67 -7.66 3.31
CA ALA A 54 8.92 -9.09 3.50
C ALA A 54 10.42 -9.44 3.61
N TYR A 55 11.27 -8.90 2.75
CA TYR A 55 12.71 -9.17 2.80
C TYR A 55 13.35 -8.70 4.11
N ASP A 56 13.03 -7.47 4.55
CA ASP A 56 13.55 -6.91 5.78
C ASP A 56 13.05 -7.70 7.01
N MET A 57 11.75 -8.02 7.08
CA MET A 57 11.17 -8.79 8.18
C MET A 57 11.68 -10.24 8.23
N ALA A 58 11.80 -10.91 7.08
CA ALA A 58 12.31 -12.28 7.01
C ALA A 58 13.74 -12.39 7.57
N ARG A 59 14.58 -11.37 7.33
CA ARG A 59 15.93 -11.29 7.91
C ARG A 59 15.92 -11.05 9.41
N MET A 60 14.96 -10.27 9.93
CA MET A 60 14.84 -9.97 11.36
C MET A 60 14.37 -11.17 12.17
N VAL A 61 13.41 -11.94 11.65
CA VAL A 61 12.94 -13.17 12.32
C VAL A 61 13.94 -14.33 12.19
N GLY A 62 14.83 -14.27 11.19
CA GLY A 62 15.91 -15.24 10.98
C GLY A 62 15.42 -16.63 10.59
N GLU A 63 16.35 -17.59 10.47
CA GLU A 63 16.07 -18.96 10.01
C GLU A 63 15.15 -19.76 10.94
N GLY A 64 15.05 -19.36 12.22
CA GLY A 64 14.12 -19.95 13.18
C GLY A 64 12.70 -19.42 13.09
N GLY A 65 12.49 -18.32 12.37
CA GLY A 65 11.17 -17.73 12.11
C GLY A 65 10.60 -18.15 10.77
N ARG A 66 9.50 -17.52 10.36
CA ARG A 66 8.87 -17.73 9.06
C ARG A 66 8.28 -16.43 8.52
N LEU A 67 8.31 -16.27 7.21
CA LEU A 67 7.62 -15.18 6.53
C LEU A 67 6.80 -15.72 5.35
N ALA A 68 5.48 -15.52 5.41
CA ALA A 68 4.57 -15.77 4.30
C ALA A 68 4.17 -14.44 3.66
N GLY A 69 4.51 -14.24 2.39
CA GLY A 69 4.05 -13.12 1.59
C GLY A 69 2.86 -13.53 0.73
N LEU A 70 1.73 -12.85 0.87
CA LEU A 70 0.51 -13.06 0.09
C LEU A 70 0.33 -11.93 -0.93
N ASP A 71 -0.01 -12.22 -2.18
CA ASP A 71 -0.46 -11.19 -3.13
C ASP A 71 -1.51 -11.74 -4.10
N ALA A 72 -2.38 -10.88 -4.63
CA ALA A 72 -3.28 -11.24 -5.71
C ALA A 72 -2.57 -11.23 -7.08
N SER A 73 -1.56 -10.37 -7.25
CA SER A 73 -0.85 -10.14 -8.51
C SER A 73 0.27 -11.15 -8.73
N ALA A 74 0.15 -11.94 -9.81
CA ALA A 74 1.19 -12.87 -10.23
C ALA A 74 2.50 -12.15 -10.63
N ALA A 75 2.41 -10.94 -11.20
CA ALA A 75 3.59 -10.15 -11.58
C ALA A 75 4.36 -9.66 -10.34
N MET A 76 3.66 -9.22 -9.29
CA MET A 76 4.29 -8.84 -8.03
C MET A 76 4.94 -10.04 -7.35
N LEU A 77 4.25 -11.19 -7.30
CA LEU A 77 4.81 -12.42 -6.73
C LEU A 77 6.07 -12.88 -7.47
N LYS A 78 6.15 -12.69 -8.79
CA LYS A 78 7.37 -12.98 -9.57
C LYS A 78 8.55 -12.15 -9.07
N VAL A 79 8.35 -10.84 -8.87
CA VAL A 79 9.38 -9.93 -8.33
C VAL A 79 9.75 -10.30 -6.88
N ALA A 80 8.76 -10.52 -6.01
CA ALA A 80 8.97 -10.90 -4.63
C ALA A 80 9.72 -12.24 -4.50
N ARG A 81 9.38 -13.25 -5.31
CA ARG A 81 10.07 -14.55 -5.31
C ARG A 81 11.54 -14.41 -5.67
N THR A 82 11.89 -13.58 -6.66
CA THR A 82 13.29 -13.31 -6.99
C THR A 82 14.02 -12.66 -5.82
N ARG A 83 13.39 -11.70 -5.15
CA ARG A 83 13.97 -11.00 -3.99
C ARG A 83 14.17 -11.90 -2.77
N LEU A 84 13.22 -12.81 -2.52
CA LEU A 84 13.21 -13.69 -1.35
C LEU A 84 13.91 -15.03 -1.59
N ALA A 85 14.37 -15.32 -2.80
CA ALA A 85 14.91 -16.63 -3.19
C ALA A 85 16.06 -17.15 -2.31
N ALA A 86 16.84 -16.26 -1.70
CA ALA A 86 17.97 -16.61 -0.84
C ALA A 86 17.59 -16.81 0.64
N LEU A 87 16.32 -16.62 1.01
CA LEU A 87 15.82 -16.70 2.38
C LEU A 87 14.94 -17.96 2.54
N PRO A 88 15.48 -19.07 3.07
CA PRO A 88 14.74 -20.34 3.16
C PRO A 88 13.51 -20.28 4.05
N GLN A 89 13.42 -19.29 4.94
CA GLN A 89 12.29 -19.04 5.82
C GLN A 89 11.16 -18.21 5.18
N ALA A 90 11.32 -17.75 3.93
CA ALA A 90 10.36 -16.89 3.25
C ALA A 90 9.66 -17.60 2.08
N GLU A 91 8.35 -17.46 1.97
CA GLU A 91 7.55 -18.00 0.87
C GLU A 91 6.57 -16.96 0.30
N CYS A 92 6.24 -17.09 -0.99
CA CYS A 92 5.30 -16.22 -1.70
C CYS A 92 4.11 -17.01 -2.25
N ILE A 93 2.92 -16.67 -1.78
CA ILE A 93 1.66 -17.37 -2.03
C ILE A 93 0.71 -16.41 -2.78
N GLN A 94 0.05 -16.92 -3.82
CA GLN A 94 -1.04 -16.16 -4.45
C GLN A 94 -2.33 -16.35 -3.67
N GLY A 95 -3.03 -15.26 -3.35
CA GLY A 95 -4.32 -15.34 -2.68
C GLY A 95 -4.95 -13.99 -2.39
N ASP A 96 -6.07 -14.02 -1.65
CA ASP A 96 -6.96 -12.90 -1.42
C ASP A 96 -7.05 -12.59 0.08
N ALA A 97 -7.03 -11.30 0.45
CA ALA A 97 -7.06 -10.86 1.85
C ALA A 97 -8.37 -11.23 2.58
N THR A 98 -9.45 -11.50 1.85
CA THR A 98 -10.74 -11.94 2.40
C THR A 98 -10.86 -13.45 2.54
N GLU A 99 -9.87 -14.23 2.09
CA GLU A 99 -9.86 -15.70 2.21
C GLU A 99 -8.43 -16.20 2.42
N LEU A 100 -7.94 -16.01 3.64
CA LEU A 100 -6.58 -16.38 4.04
C LEU A 100 -6.53 -17.89 4.28
N ARG A 101 -5.94 -18.66 3.36
CA ARG A 101 -5.83 -20.12 3.46
C ARG A 101 -4.74 -20.60 4.43
N PHE A 102 -4.67 -19.97 5.59
CA PHE A 102 -3.77 -20.31 6.70
C PHE A 102 -4.57 -20.83 7.90
N PRO A 103 -3.97 -21.67 8.74
CA PRO A 103 -4.58 -22.08 10.00
C PRO A 103 -4.86 -20.89 10.92
N ASP A 104 -5.85 -21.05 11.78
CA ASP A 104 -6.13 -20.13 12.88
C ASP A 104 -4.87 -19.97 13.76
N GLU A 105 -4.68 -18.77 14.32
CA GLU A 105 -3.65 -18.50 15.32
C GLU A 105 -2.23 -18.94 14.90
N SER A 106 -1.86 -18.70 13.64
CA SER A 106 -0.61 -19.18 13.05
C SER A 106 0.51 -18.15 13.00
N PHE A 107 0.18 -16.86 13.09
CA PHE A 107 1.15 -15.76 12.96
C PHE A 107 1.28 -14.92 14.23
N ASP A 108 2.52 -14.57 14.58
CA ASP A 108 2.83 -13.62 15.64
C ASP A 108 2.66 -12.17 15.15
N ILE A 109 2.90 -11.95 13.84
CA ILE A 109 2.74 -10.67 13.16
C ILE A 109 1.91 -10.88 11.89
N ALA A 110 0.92 -10.01 11.66
CA ALA A 110 0.34 -9.80 10.35
C ALA A 110 0.43 -8.33 9.95
N VAL A 111 0.85 -8.04 8.72
CA VAL A 111 1.01 -6.68 8.23
C VAL A 111 0.40 -6.51 6.85
N SER A 112 -0.10 -5.32 6.58
CA SER A 112 -0.56 -4.94 5.26
C SER A 112 -0.31 -3.45 5.03
N THR A 113 0.31 -3.12 3.90
CA THR A 113 0.67 -1.73 3.56
C THR A 113 0.16 -1.37 2.17
N GLN A 114 -0.80 -0.44 2.09
CA GLN A 114 -1.40 0.09 0.85
C GLN A 114 -2.11 -0.99 0.03
N VAL A 115 -3.00 -1.73 0.69
CA VAL A 115 -3.67 -2.93 0.13
C VAL A 115 -5.14 -2.97 0.51
N HIS A 116 -5.47 -2.73 1.78
CA HIS A 116 -6.85 -2.91 2.25
C HIS A 116 -7.80 -1.85 1.68
N GLU A 117 -7.28 -0.68 1.25
CA GLU A 117 -8.04 0.32 0.48
C GLU A 117 -8.61 -0.22 -0.86
N TYR A 118 -8.07 -1.32 -1.39
CA TYR A 118 -8.57 -2.02 -2.58
C TYR A 118 -9.60 -3.12 -2.26
N VAL A 119 -9.80 -3.48 -0.99
CA VAL A 119 -10.63 -4.62 -0.59
C VAL A 119 -12.07 -4.20 -0.36
N ALA A 120 -13.00 -4.72 -1.17
CA ALA A 120 -14.41 -4.36 -1.08
C ALA A 120 -15.10 -4.86 0.20
N ASP A 121 -14.78 -6.07 0.67
CA ASP A 121 -15.34 -6.63 1.92
C ASP A 121 -14.32 -6.56 3.06
N MET A 122 -14.10 -5.33 3.55
CA MET A 122 -13.24 -5.08 4.70
C MET A 122 -13.70 -5.81 5.96
N GLY A 123 -15.00 -6.06 6.12
CA GLY A 123 -15.52 -6.82 7.25
C GLY A 123 -15.01 -8.27 7.26
N LYS A 124 -14.95 -8.91 6.08
CA LYS A 124 -14.41 -10.25 5.91
C LYS A 124 -12.88 -10.27 6.04
N ALA A 125 -12.18 -9.33 5.41
CA ALA A 125 -10.72 -9.24 5.51
C ALA A 125 -10.23 -9.07 6.96
N LEU A 126 -10.85 -8.17 7.74
CA LEU A 126 -10.47 -7.98 9.14
C LEU A 126 -10.77 -9.20 10.02
N LYS A 127 -11.81 -9.96 9.72
CA LYS A 127 -12.10 -11.24 10.42
C LYS A 127 -11.06 -12.29 10.11
N GLU A 128 -10.66 -12.43 8.84
CA GLU A 128 -9.60 -13.35 8.44
C GLU A 128 -8.26 -12.96 9.05
N LEU A 129 -7.93 -11.66 9.04
CA LEU A 129 -6.74 -11.11 9.70
C LEU A 129 -6.73 -11.46 11.20
N HIS A 130 -7.84 -11.26 11.91
CA HIS A 130 -7.96 -11.64 13.32
C HIS A 130 -7.80 -13.15 13.53
N ARG A 131 -8.43 -13.97 12.68
CA ARG A 131 -8.41 -15.42 12.80
C ARG A 131 -6.99 -16.00 12.71
N VAL A 132 -6.17 -15.49 11.79
CA VAL A 132 -4.82 -16.04 11.56
C VAL A 132 -3.77 -15.52 12.55
N VAL A 133 -4.04 -14.41 13.24
CA VAL A 133 -3.14 -13.85 14.25
C VAL A 133 -3.31 -14.60 15.58
N LYS A 134 -2.19 -15.00 16.19
CA LYS A 134 -2.17 -15.66 17.50
C LYS A 134 -2.75 -14.76 18.60
N PRO A 135 -3.32 -15.33 19.67
CA PRO A 135 -3.57 -14.58 20.90
C PRO A 135 -2.27 -13.94 21.42
N GLY A 136 -2.27 -12.61 21.58
CA GLY A 136 -1.08 -11.84 21.95
C GLY A 136 -0.16 -11.45 20.78
N GLY A 137 -0.46 -11.93 19.56
CA GLY A 137 0.14 -11.43 18.33
C GLY A 137 -0.34 -10.03 17.98
N ARG A 138 0.24 -9.44 16.94
CA ARG A 138 -0.03 -8.06 16.54
C ARG A 138 -0.26 -7.92 15.04
N ALA A 139 -1.21 -7.04 14.70
CA ALA A 139 -1.53 -6.70 13.34
C ALA A 139 -1.29 -5.21 13.07
N LEU A 140 -0.76 -4.88 11.89
CA LEU A 140 -0.62 -3.49 11.43
C LEU A 140 -1.22 -3.36 10.03
N ILE A 141 -2.10 -2.37 9.85
CA ILE A 141 -2.59 -1.93 8.55
C ILE A 141 -2.16 -0.48 8.36
N LEU A 142 -1.50 -0.19 7.25
CA LEU A 142 -1.12 1.15 6.83
C LEU A 142 -1.73 1.39 5.45
N ASP A 143 -2.69 2.31 5.35
CA ASP A 143 -3.27 2.77 4.08
C ASP A 143 -3.35 4.30 4.10
N THR A 144 -3.61 4.89 2.93
CA THR A 144 -3.69 6.35 2.77
C THR A 144 -5.13 6.81 2.94
N ASP A 145 -5.37 7.88 3.73
CA ASP A 145 -6.61 8.63 3.61
C ASP A 145 -6.39 9.72 2.57
N TRP A 146 -6.91 9.54 1.37
CA TRP A 146 -6.63 10.43 0.24
C TRP A 146 -7.18 11.86 0.42
N ARG A 147 -8.09 12.08 1.39
CA ARG A 147 -8.51 13.44 1.80
C ARG A 147 -7.44 14.21 2.57
N SER A 148 -6.42 13.51 3.08
CA SER A 148 -5.30 14.12 3.78
C SER A 148 -4.19 14.61 2.83
N VAL A 149 -4.33 14.37 1.52
CA VAL A 149 -3.37 14.85 0.52
C VAL A 149 -3.57 16.34 0.28
N VAL A 150 -2.58 17.13 0.71
CA VAL A 150 -2.52 18.57 0.44
C VAL A 150 -1.51 18.82 -0.66
N TRP A 151 -2.01 19.17 -1.85
CA TRP A 151 -1.20 19.36 -3.04
C TRP A 151 -1.31 20.79 -3.55
N HIS A 152 -0.18 21.49 -3.69
CA HIS A 152 -0.14 22.81 -4.29
C HIS A 152 -0.53 22.75 -5.78
N SER A 153 -1.54 23.51 -6.19
CA SER A 153 -1.91 23.68 -7.59
C SER A 153 -2.26 25.13 -7.89
N SER A 154 -2.02 25.58 -9.12
CA SER A 154 -2.50 26.88 -9.57
C SER A 154 -4.00 26.89 -9.90
N ASP A 155 -4.61 25.71 -9.98
CA ASP A 155 -6.03 25.51 -10.23
C ASP A 155 -6.58 24.42 -9.29
N GLN A 156 -7.03 24.87 -8.12
CA GLN A 156 -7.54 23.96 -7.09
C GLN A 156 -8.76 23.17 -7.55
N ALA A 157 -9.67 23.79 -8.33
CA ALA A 157 -10.87 23.12 -8.81
C ALA A 157 -10.55 21.98 -9.80
N ARG A 158 -9.50 22.14 -10.62
CA ARG A 158 -9.00 21.05 -11.46
C ARG A 158 -8.31 19.97 -10.63
N MET A 159 -7.48 20.35 -9.65
CA MET A 159 -6.85 19.40 -8.73
C MET A 159 -7.89 18.53 -8.01
N ASP A 160 -8.92 19.14 -7.43
CA ASP A 160 -9.96 18.43 -6.69
C ASP A 160 -10.70 17.41 -7.56
N ARG A 161 -11.03 17.76 -8.82
CA ARG A 161 -11.62 16.82 -9.78
C ARG A 161 -10.68 15.68 -10.12
N VAL A 162 -9.37 15.95 -10.30
CA VAL A 162 -8.38 14.91 -10.59
C VAL A 162 -8.22 13.94 -9.43
N LEU A 163 -8.18 14.43 -8.19
CA LEU A 163 -8.11 13.58 -7.00
C LEU A 163 -9.41 12.80 -6.79
N LEU A 164 -10.57 13.41 -7.03
CA LEU A 164 -11.85 12.69 -7.01
C LEU A 164 -11.92 11.60 -8.08
N CYS A 165 -11.37 11.87 -9.28
CA CYS A 165 -11.22 10.84 -10.31
C CYS A 165 -10.28 9.73 -9.86
N TRP A 166 -9.17 10.09 -9.19
CA TRP A 166 -8.23 9.11 -8.67
C TRP A 166 -8.91 8.18 -7.67
N ASP A 167 -9.69 8.68 -6.71
CA ASP A 167 -10.37 7.88 -5.67
C ASP A 167 -11.11 6.63 -6.21
N ASP A 168 -11.65 6.67 -7.44
CA ASP A 168 -12.34 5.53 -8.08
C ASP A 168 -11.44 4.29 -8.33
N HIS A 169 -10.12 4.41 -8.21
CA HIS A 169 -9.20 3.27 -8.27
C HIS A 169 -9.29 2.35 -7.04
N LEU A 170 -9.90 2.84 -5.95
CA LEU A 170 -10.01 2.14 -4.67
C LEU A 170 -11.42 1.65 -4.40
N ALA A 171 -11.53 0.68 -3.49
CA ALA A 171 -12.81 0.29 -2.91
C ALA A 171 -13.20 1.25 -1.78
N ASP A 172 -12.23 1.69 -0.98
CA ASP A 172 -12.40 2.70 0.06
C ASP A 172 -11.16 3.63 0.11
N PRO A 173 -11.18 4.80 -0.57
CA PRO A 173 -10.07 5.75 -0.57
C PRO A 173 -9.85 6.46 0.78
N HIS A 174 -10.68 6.16 1.76
CA HIS A 174 -10.81 6.86 3.02
C HIS A 174 -10.80 5.90 4.22
N LEU A 175 -10.33 4.66 3.97
CA LEU A 175 -10.35 3.55 4.92
C LEU A 175 -9.76 3.89 6.31
N PRO A 176 -8.64 4.63 6.44
CA PRO A 176 -8.06 4.91 7.75
C PRO A 176 -9.03 5.57 8.73
N ALA A 177 -9.99 6.37 8.24
CA ALA A 177 -10.98 7.04 9.09
C ALA A 177 -11.95 6.07 9.79
N THR A 178 -12.16 4.86 9.25
CA THR A 178 -13.09 3.87 9.81
C THR A 178 -12.39 2.63 10.38
N LEU A 179 -11.11 2.44 10.04
CA LEU A 179 -10.31 1.26 10.38
C LEU A 179 -10.29 0.97 11.88
N GLY A 180 -10.17 1.99 12.74
CA GLY A 180 -10.14 1.80 14.20
C GLY A 180 -11.44 1.22 14.79
N ALA A 181 -12.59 1.47 14.16
CA ALA A 181 -13.85 0.82 14.55
C ALA A 181 -13.93 -0.60 13.97
N GLY A 182 -13.50 -0.79 12.73
CA GLY A 182 -13.42 -2.11 12.08
C GLY A 182 -12.55 -3.10 12.84
N MET A 183 -11.32 -2.70 13.20
CA MET A 183 -10.37 -3.51 13.97
C MET A 183 -10.96 -3.96 15.31
N ARG A 184 -11.62 -3.05 16.05
CA ARG A 184 -12.29 -3.39 17.31
C ARG A 184 -13.45 -4.37 17.11
N LYS A 185 -14.26 -4.17 16.07
CA LYS A 185 -15.37 -5.08 15.74
C LYS A 185 -14.86 -6.49 15.35
N ALA A 186 -13.68 -6.59 14.75
CA ALA A 186 -13.06 -7.87 14.40
C ALA A 186 -12.43 -8.60 15.60
N GLY A 187 -12.22 -7.92 16.74
CA GLY A 187 -11.68 -8.53 17.96
C GLY A 187 -10.34 -7.95 18.41
N PHE A 188 -9.74 -7.01 17.67
CA PHE A 188 -8.46 -6.42 18.04
C PHE A 188 -8.59 -5.34 19.12
N GLY A 189 -7.63 -5.34 20.05
CA GLY A 189 -7.32 -4.18 20.88
C GLY A 189 -6.45 -3.17 20.13
N MET A 190 -6.64 -1.88 20.39
CA MET A 190 -5.81 -0.83 19.77
C MET A 190 -4.56 -0.58 20.62
N LEU A 191 -3.39 -0.88 20.07
CA LEU A 191 -2.11 -0.66 20.76
C LEU A 191 -1.55 0.74 20.50
N ARG A 192 -1.46 1.13 19.22
CA ARG A 192 -0.90 2.41 18.76
C ARG A 192 -1.57 2.82 17.46
N VAL A 193 -1.63 4.12 17.24
CA VAL A 193 -2.00 4.74 15.97
C VAL A 193 -0.97 5.82 15.70
N GLU A 194 -0.34 5.77 14.54
CA GLU A 194 0.66 6.75 14.13
C GLU A 194 0.37 7.23 12.70
N ILE A 195 0.81 8.44 12.40
CA ILE A 195 0.76 9.02 11.06
C ILE A 195 2.17 8.92 10.50
N VAL A 196 2.29 8.43 9.26
CA VAL A 196 3.55 8.46 8.52
C VAL A 196 3.47 9.59 7.49
N PRO A 197 4.03 10.78 7.78
CA PRO A 197 3.98 11.89 6.85
C PRO A 197 4.93 11.65 5.67
N MET A 198 4.45 11.94 4.46
CA MET A 198 5.27 12.05 3.25
C MET A 198 5.23 13.50 2.81
N LEU A 199 6.37 14.18 2.83
CA LEU A 199 6.47 15.62 2.57
C LEU A 199 7.47 15.89 1.46
N SER A 200 7.00 16.47 0.36
CA SER A 200 7.84 16.91 -0.76
C SER A 200 7.80 18.43 -0.87
N PRO A 201 8.63 19.16 -0.11
CA PRO A 201 8.61 20.63 -0.12
C PRO A 201 9.28 21.22 -1.37
N GLN A 202 9.99 20.39 -2.13
CA GLN A 202 10.59 20.72 -3.42
C GLN A 202 10.38 19.54 -4.35
N TRP A 203 10.32 19.80 -5.65
CA TRP A 203 10.21 18.74 -6.64
C TRP A 203 11.47 17.87 -6.68
N GLN A 204 11.24 16.56 -6.66
CA GLN A 204 12.29 15.56 -6.82
C GLN A 204 11.82 14.51 -7.84
N PRO A 205 12.50 14.36 -8.99
CA PRO A 205 12.09 13.41 -10.04
C PRO A 205 12.02 11.94 -9.60
N VAL A 206 12.78 11.58 -8.56
CA VAL A 206 12.83 10.24 -7.95
C VAL A 206 12.25 10.31 -6.53
N SER A 207 10.96 10.65 -6.45
CA SER A 207 10.18 10.70 -5.20
C SER A 207 8.87 9.96 -5.34
N TYR A 208 8.24 9.65 -4.21
CA TYR A 208 6.90 9.07 -4.21
C TYR A 208 5.90 10.01 -4.91
N ALA A 209 5.96 11.31 -4.62
CA ALA A 209 5.10 12.32 -5.24
C ALA A 209 5.23 12.35 -6.78
N ALA A 210 6.45 12.25 -7.31
CA ALA A 210 6.67 12.20 -8.76
C ALA A 210 6.15 10.90 -9.39
N GLY A 211 6.26 9.78 -8.68
CA GLY A 211 5.70 8.49 -9.09
C GLY A 211 4.18 8.53 -9.13
N ILE A 212 3.55 8.93 -8.03
CA ILE A 212 2.09 8.95 -7.90
C ILE A 212 1.43 9.94 -8.86
N MET A 213 2.07 11.08 -9.14
CA MET A 213 1.59 12.05 -10.14
C MET A 213 1.45 11.41 -11.53
N LYS A 214 2.38 10.54 -11.92
CA LYS A 214 2.32 9.81 -13.20
C LYS A 214 1.21 8.77 -13.21
N SER A 215 1.02 8.06 -12.10
CA SER A 215 -0.07 7.09 -11.94
C SER A 215 -1.44 7.77 -12.03
N ILE A 216 -1.62 8.88 -11.31
CA ILE A 216 -2.85 9.69 -11.34
C ILE A 216 -3.13 10.17 -12.77
N ARG A 217 -2.12 10.73 -13.46
CA ARG A 217 -2.28 11.13 -14.86
C ARG A 217 -2.75 9.97 -15.73
N GLY A 218 -2.08 8.82 -15.65
CA GLY A 218 -2.42 7.65 -16.45
C GLY A 218 -3.86 7.19 -16.23
N TYR A 219 -4.29 7.11 -14.97
CA TYR A 219 -5.65 6.71 -14.61
C TYR A 219 -6.69 7.74 -15.03
N ALA A 220 -6.45 9.03 -14.75
CA ALA A 220 -7.37 10.10 -15.11
C ALA A 220 -7.51 10.29 -16.62
N MET A 221 -6.45 10.04 -17.41
CA MET A 221 -6.54 10.01 -18.88
C MET A 221 -7.49 8.91 -19.38
N ALA A 222 -7.56 7.78 -18.68
CA ALA A 222 -8.42 6.65 -19.05
C ALA A 222 -9.85 6.75 -18.50
N ASN A 223 -10.06 7.44 -17.37
CA ASN A 223 -11.31 7.39 -16.60
C ASN A 223 -11.95 8.77 -16.33
N GLY A 224 -11.29 9.86 -16.72
CA GLY A 224 -11.63 11.23 -16.33
C GLY A 224 -12.98 11.73 -16.84
N GLU A 225 -13.51 11.18 -17.93
CA GLU A 225 -14.77 11.64 -18.53
C GLU A 225 -15.94 11.63 -17.53
N ARG A 226 -15.98 10.65 -16.62
CA ARG A 226 -17.02 10.53 -15.58
C ARG A 226 -16.98 11.66 -14.55
N HIS A 227 -15.83 12.29 -14.41
CA HIS A 227 -15.56 13.41 -13.50
C HIS A 227 -15.52 14.75 -14.23
N GLY A 228 -15.96 14.77 -15.50
CA GLY A 228 -15.90 15.97 -16.34
C GLY A 228 -14.47 16.42 -16.61
N LEU A 229 -13.51 15.49 -16.64
CA LEU A 229 -12.12 15.75 -17.02
C LEU A 229 -11.88 15.28 -18.44
N SER A 230 -11.65 16.22 -19.34
CA SER A 230 -11.11 15.94 -20.66
C SER A 230 -9.64 15.53 -20.58
N GLY A 231 -9.14 14.80 -21.57
CA GLY A 231 -7.70 14.49 -21.67
C GLY A 231 -6.82 15.75 -21.73
N GLU A 232 -7.34 16.86 -22.28
CA GLU A 232 -6.67 18.16 -22.27
C GLU A 232 -6.56 18.74 -20.85
N GLU A 233 -7.62 18.66 -20.05
CA GLU A 233 -7.58 19.10 -18.64
C GLU A 233 -6.64 18.23 -17.81
N VAL A 234 -6.63 16.91 -18.00
CA VAL A 234 -5.68 16.04 -17.27
C VAL A 234 -4.24 16.37 -17.66
N GLN A 235 -3.98 16.63 -18.95
CA GLN A 235 -2.67 17.07 -19.40
C GLN A 235 -2.29 18.43 -18.81
N ALA A 236 -3.21 19.40 -18.82
CA ALA A 236 -3.00 20.73 -18.23
C ALA A 236 -2.76 20.66 -16.71
N TRP A 237 -3.40 19.73 -16.00
CA TRP A 237 -3.08 19.44 -14.60
C TRP A 237 -1.64 18.95 -14.44
N TYR A 238 -1.22 17.98 -15.24
CA TYR A 238 0.14 17.44 -15.15
C TYR A 238 1.21 18.49 -15.49
N ASP A 239 0.99 19.30 -16.53
CA ASP A 239 1.90 20.36 -16.94
C ASP A 239 1.95 21.49 -15.90
N ASP A 240 0.82 21.80 -15.25
CA ASP A 240 0.78 22.72 -14.11
C ASP A 240 1.72 22.27 -12.99
N GLN A 241 1.68 20.98 -12.64
CA GLN A 241 2.54 20.44 -11.58
C GLN A 241 4.02 20.50 -11.95
N LEU A 242 4.39 20.18 -13.19
CA LEU A 242 5.77 20.31 -13.67
C LEU A 242 6.26 21.76 -13.67
N ARG A 243 5.40 22.70 -14.06
CA ARG A 243 5.73 24.14 -14.05
C ARG A 243 5.85 24.69 -12.63
N LEU A 244 5.03 24.22 -11.69
CA LEU A 244 5.15 24.59 -10.27
C LEU A 244 6.46 24.02 -9.69
N ALA A 245 6.78 22.77 -10.00
CA ALA A 245 8.02 22.12 -9.63
C ALA A 245 9.29 22.90 -10.05
N GLU A 246 9.29 23.53 -11.22
CA GLU A 246 10.40 24.40 -11.68
C GLU A 246 10.58 25.67 -10.84
N ARG A 247 9.54 26.11 -10.13
CA ARG A 247 9.54 27.37 -9.37
C ARG A 247 9.91 27.19 -7.90
N GLY A 248 10.10 25.94 -7.45
CA GLY A 248 10.24 25.57 -6.03
C GLY A 248 8.93 25.67 -5.27
#